data_AF-A0A2P7NQL0-F1
#
_entry.id   AF-A0A2P7NQL0-F1
#
_cell.length_a   1.000
_cell.length_b   1.000
_cell.length_c   1.000
_cell.angle_alpha   90.00
_cell.angle_beta   90.00
_cell.angle_gamma   90.00
#
_symmetry.space_group_name_H-M   'P 1'
#
loop_
_entity.id
_entity.type
_entity.pdbx_description
1 polymer ?
#
loop_
_entity_poly.entity_id
_entity_poly.type
_entity_poly.pdbx_seq_one_letter_code
_entity_poly.pdbx_strand_id
1 'polypeptide(L)'
;MMIERHDKLSYIRQCHLVGLARSTYYYQPQPASDAELVLLRKMDEQYLKTPQYGSRSYATWFLRQGILIGRKKAASMMKTLGIISTAPKP
;
A
#
# COMPACT_ATOMS: atom_id res chain seq x y z
N MET A 1 -6.58 -15.40 5.22
CA MET A 1 -6.95 -16.14 6.45
C MET A 1 -8.46 -16.02 6.60
N MET A 2 -9.20 -17.09 6.26
CA MET A 2 -10.66 -17.15 6.35
C MET A 2 -11.06 -17.39 7.81
N ILE A 3 -11.96 -16.57 8.35
CA ILE A 3 -12.64 -16.87 9.62
C ILE A 3 -14.03 -17.37 9.24
N GLU A 4 -14.28 -18.66 9.49
CA GLU A 4 -15.58 -19.29 9.26
C GLU A 4 -16.65 -18.70 10.17
N ARG A 5 -17.85 -18.49 9.61
CA ARG A 5 -19.01 -17.91 10.28
C ARG A 5 -19.64 -18.93 11.21
N HIS A 6 -19.46 -18.76 12.52
CA HIS A 6 -20.26 -19.47 13.53
C HIS A 6 -21.38 -18.58 14.08
N ASP A 7 -22.61 -18.93 13.72
CA ASP A 7 -23.87 -18.21 13.96
C ASP A 7 -24.37 -18.28 15.43
N LYS A 8 -23.47 -18.46 16.41
CA LYS A 8 -23.84 -18.69 17.82
C LYS A 8 -23.11 -17.81 18.84
N LEU A 9 -22.27 -16.87 18.41
CA LEU A 9 -21.54 -16.00 19.34
C LEU A 9 -21.55 -14.56 18.86
N SER A 10 -22.03 -13.65 19.72
CA SER A 10 -21.95 -12.21 19.47
C SER A 10 -20.50 -11.81 19.20
N TYR A 11 -20.31 -11.06 18.10
CA TYR A 11 -19.06 -10.52 17.57
C TYR A 11 -18.12 -9.95 18.65
N ILE A 12 -18.68 -9.40 19.72
CA ILE A 12 -17.97 -8.82 20.87
C ILE A 12 -17.07 -9.84 21.59
N ARG A 13 -17.53 -11.09 21.75
CA ARG A 13 -16.74 -12.14 22.42
C ARG A 13 -15.62 -12.68 21.54
N GLN A 14 -15.81 -12.71 20.22
CA GLN A 14 -14.82 -13.25 19.28
C GLN A 14 -13.58 -12.35 19.20
N CYS A 15 -13.75 -11.03 19.10
CA CYS A 15 -12.62 -10.09 19.06
C CYS A 15 -11.81 -10.07 20.37
N HIS A 16 -12.47 -10.28 21.52
CA HIS A 16 -11.81 -10.32 22.83
C HIS A 16 -10.97 -11.60 23.01
N LEU A 17 -11.40 -12.73 22.45
CA LEU A 17 -10.68 -14.01 22.53
C LEU A 17 -9.40 -14.04 21.68
N VAL A 18 -9.34 -13.26 20.59
CA VAL A 18 -8.20 -13.25 19.65
C VAL A 18 -7.26 -12.04 19.86
N GLY A 19 -7.56 -11.15 20.82
CA GLY A 19 -6.69 -9.99 21.13
C GLY A 19 -6.57 -8.97 19.99
N LEU A 20 -7.51 -8.96 19.05
CA LEU A 20 -7.51 -8.10 17.87
C LEU A 20 -8.25 -6.78 18.15
N ALA A 21 -7.56 -5.66 17.96
CA ALA A 21 -8.17 -4.34 18.01
C ALA A 21 -9.30 -4.23 16.96
N ARG A 22 -10.43 -3.65 17.36
CA ARG A 22 -11.66 -3.49 16.55
C ARG A 22 -11.43 -2.84 15.17
N SER A 23 -10.39 -2.01 15.05
CA SER A 23 -9.99 -1.32 13.81
C SER A 23 -9.46 -2.28 12.73
N THR A 24 -8.87 -3.40 13.12
CA THR A 24 -8.32 -4.38 12.18
C THR A 24 -9.42 -5.23 11.54
N TYR A 25 -10.54 -5.44 12.23
CA TYR A 25 -11.65 -6.26 11.72
C TYR A 25 -12.43 -5.59 10.58
N TYR A 26 -12.61 -4.26 10.63
CA TYR A 26 -13.27 -3.53 9.55
C TYR A 26 -12.34 -3.20 8.38
N TYR A 27 -11.02 -3.38 8.53
CA TYR A 27 -10.08 -3.17 7.45
C TYR A 27 -10.05 -4.40 6.54
N GLN A 28 -10.95 -4.42 5.56
CA GLN A 28 -10.77 -5.30 4.41
C GLN A 28 -9.69 -4.69 3.51
N PRO A 29 -8.61 -5.43 3.19
CA PRO A 29 -7.66 -4.97 2.18
C PRO A 29 -8.41 -4.86 0.85
N GLN A 30 -8.75 -3.62 0.47
CA GLN A 30 -9.41 -3.37 -0.80
C GLN A 30 -8.44 -3.76 -1.91
N PRO A 31 -8.84 -4.61 -2.87
CA PRO A 31 -7.99 -4.94 -4.00
C PRO A 31 -7.64 -3.63 -4.72
N ALA A 32 -6.36 -3.47 -5.08
CA ALA A 32 -5.90 -2.32 -5.83
C ALA A 32 -6.74 -2.19 -7.09
N SER A 33 -7.28 -0.99 -7.35
CA SER A 33 -8.03 -0.73 -8.58
C SER A 33 -7.13 -0.92 -9.80
N ASP A 34 -7.71 -1.23 -10.97
CA ASP A 34 -6.92 -1.40 -12.21
C ASP A 34 -6.04 -0.18 -12.50
N ALA A 35 -6.54 1.02 -12.21
CA ALA A 35 -5.77 2.25 -12.32
C ALA A 35 -4.54 2.28 -11.39
N GLU A 36 -4.68 1.80 -10.15
CA GLU A 36 -3.55 1.69 -9.21
C GLU A 36 -2.54 0.62 -9.65
N LEU A 37 -2.99 -0.49 -10.23
CA LEU A 37 -2.11 -1.52 -10.77
C LEU A 37 -1.26 -0.97 -11.94
N VAL A 38 -1.84 -0.15 -12.82
CA VAL A 38 -1.06 0.53 -13.88
C VAL A 38 -0.01 1.45 -13.28
N LEU A 39 -0.36 2.21 -12.23
CA LEU A 39 0.60 3.09 -11.55
C LEU A 39 1.73 2.30 -10.87
N LEU A 40 1.40 1.16 -10.25
CA LEU A 40 2.40 0.28 -9.63
C LEU A 40 3.36 -0.29 -10.68
N ARG A 41 2.85 -0.78 -11.82
CA ARG A 41 3.70 -1.25 -12.93
C ARG A 41 4.63 -0.17 -13.46
N LYS A 42 4.11 1.05 -13.68
CA LYS A 42 4.92 2.21 -14.10
C LYS A 42 6.03 2.55 -13.10
N MET A 43 5.73 2.49 -11.80
CA MET A 43 6.73 2.73 -10.76
C MET A 43 7.81 1.65 -10.76
N ASP A 44 7.42 0.38 -10.91
CA ASP A 44 8.34 -0.76 -10.96
C ASP A 44 9.30 -0.67 -12.16
N GLU A 45 8.78 -0.39 -13.35
CA GLU A 45 9.60 -0.13 -14.55
C GLU A 45 10.57 1.03 -14.36
N GLN A 46 10.15 2.09 -13.68
CA GLN A 46 10.99 3.25 -13.40
C GLN A 46 12.06 2.95 -12.35
N TYR A 47 11.76 2.07 -11.39
CA TYR A 47 12.75 1.63 -10.40
C TYR A 47 13.91 0.87 -11.06
N LEU A 48 13.60 0.00 -12.02
CA LEU A 48 14.62 -0.71 -12.80
C LEU A 48 15.55 0.24 -13.57
N LYS A 49 15.05 1.41 -13.98
CA LYS A 49 15.84 2.44 -14.67
C LYS A 49 16.61 3.34 -13.69
N THR A 50 16.03 3.62 -12.52
CA THR A 50 16.55 4.59 -11.55
C THR A 50 16.34 4.13 -10.10
N PRO A 51 17.19 3.24 -9.56
CA PRO A 51 17.05 2.73 -8.20
C PRO A 51 17.24 3.78 -7.10
N GLN A 52 17.85 4.92 -7.44
CA GLN A 52 18.07 6.04 -6.53
C GLN A 52 16.80 6.83 -6.21
N TYR A 53 15.67 6.60 -6.90
CA TYR A 53 14.46 7.41 -6.71
C TYR A 53 13.80 7.12 -5.36
N GLY A 54 13.57 8.19 -4.60
CA GLY A 54 12.78 8.16 -3.36
C GLY A 54 11.34 8.60 -3.58
N SER A 55 10.53 8.58 -2.51
CA SER A 55 9.11 8.94 -2.56
C SER A 55 8.83 10.35 -3.10
N ARG A 56 9.71 11.32 -2.84
CA ARG A 56 9.63 12.68 -3.42
C ARG A 56 9.89 12.66 -4.93
N SER A 57 10.94 11.96 -5.37
CA SER A 57 11.29 11.86 -6.79
C SER A 57 10.19 11.19 -7.60
N TYR A 58 9.57 10.13 -7.06
CA TYR A 58 8.42 9.49 -7.70
C TYR A 58 7.22 10.40 -7.81
N ALA A 59 6.88 11.17 -6.76
CA ALA A 59 5.78 12.14 -6.84
C ALA A 59 6.00 13.16 -7.98
N THR A 60 7.22 13.69 -8.12
CA THR A 60 7.57 14.59 -9.22
C THR A 60 7.58 13.89 -10.58
N TRP A 61 8.05 12.64 -10.65
CA TRP A 61 8.07 11.86 -11.89
C TRP A 61 6.66 11.58 -12.41
N PHE A 62 5.73 11.18 -11.53
CA PHE A 62 4.33 11.01 -11.88
C PHE A 62 3.68 12.33 -12.30
N LEU A 63 4.01 13.43 -11.61
CA LEU A 63 3.52 14.76 -12.00
C LEU A 63 3.95 15.14 -13.43
N ARG A 64 5.17 14.79 -13.84
CA ARG A 64 5.65 15.00 -15.23
C ARG A 64 4.90 14.15 -16.26
N GLN A 65 4.26 13.06 -15.85
CA GLN A 65 3.37 12.25 -16.70
C GLN A 65 1.91 12.74 -16.67
N GLY A 66 1.63 13.88 -16.04
CA GLY A 66 0.27 14.39 -15.85
C GLY A 66 -0.51 13.69 -14.75
N ILE A 67 0.14 12.88 -13.91
CA ILE A 67 -0.51 12.13 -12.82
C ILE A 67 -0.17 12.78 -11.49
N LEU A 68 -1.14 13.45 -10.87
CA LEU A 68 -0.95 14.09 -9.58
C LEU A 68 -0.96 13.05 -8.46
N ILE A 69 0.22 12.61 -8.04
CA ILE A 69 0.39 11.68 -6.91
C ILE A 69 1.10 12.38 -5.76
N GLY A 70 0.47 12.41 -4.58
CA GLY A 70 1.07 12.94 -3.37
C GLY A 70 2.18 12.04 -2.81
N ARG A 71 3.10 12.61 -2.02
CA ARG A 71 4.22 11.88 -1.38
C ARG A 71 3.78 10.65 -0.59
N LYS A 72 2.67 10.73 0.16
CA LYS A 72 2.14 9.60 0.96
C LYS A 72 1.74 8.42 0.08
N LYS A 73 1.11 8.69 -1.07
CA LYS A 73 0.68 7.67 -2.02
C LYS A 73 1.89 7.03 -2.71
N ALA A 74 2.86 7.84 -3.15
CA ALA A 74 4.12 7.33 -3.70
C ALA A 74 4.89 6.46 -2.69
N ALA A 75 4.97 6.87 -1.42
CA ALA A 75 5.60 6.07 -0.36
C ALA A 75 4.85 4.75 -0.09
N SER A 76 3.50 4.77 -0.11
CA SER A 76 2.69 3.56 0.01
C SER A 76 2.96 2.60 -1.14
N MET A 77 3.02 3.09 -2.38
CA MET A 77 3.31 2.27 -3.56
C MET A 77 4.72 1.67 -3.50
N MET A 78 5.72 2.44 -3.09
CA MET A 78 7.08 1.92 -2.86
C MET A 78 7.06 0.79 -1.83
N LYS A 79 6.30 0.93 -0.74
CA LYS A 79 6.13 -0.12 0.27
C LYS A 79 5.43 -1.36 -0.30
N THR A 80 4.39 -1.18 -1.12
CA THR A 80 3.68 -2.27 -1.81
C THR A 80 4.61 -3.05 -2.75
N LEU A 81 5.49 -2.35 -3.48
CA LEU A 81 6.45 -2.96 -4.40
C LEU A 81 7.75 -3.45 -3.71
N GLY A 82 7.94 -3.19 -2.41
CA GLY A 82 9.19 -3.51 -1.71
C GLY A 82 10.39 -2.66 -2.15
N ILE A 83 10.15 -1.52 -2.80
CA ILE A 83 11.18 -0.63 -3.32
C ILE A 83 11.82 0.15 -2.17
N ILE A 84 13.14 0.01 -2.04
CA ILE A 84 13.97 0.82 -1.16
C ILE A 84 14.84 1.74 -2.03
N SER A 85 14.77 3.04 -1.74
CA SER A 85 15.64 4.01 -2.39
C SER A 85 17.08 3.81 -1.89
N THR A 86 18.00 3.66 -2.83
CA THR A 86 19.44 3.55 -2.55
C THR A 86 20.11 4.91 -2.33
N ALA A 87 19.34 6.01 -2.38
CA ALA A 87 19.87 7.34 -2.13
C ALA A 87 20.38 7.46 -0.68
N PRO A 88 21.55 8.11 -0.47
CA PRO A 88 22.02 8.37 0.88
C PRO A 88 20.97 9.20 1.63
N LYS A 89 20.59 8.72 2.82
CA LYS A 89 19.80 9.53 3.75
C LYS A 89 20.72 10.64 4.26
N PRO A 90 20.31 11.92 4.17
CA PRO A 90 21.05 13.00 4.80
C PRO A 90 21.06 12.85 6.32
#